data_AF-A0A6B3HJ32-F1
#
_entry.id   AF-A0A6B3HJ32-F1
#
_cell.length_a   1.000
_cell.length_b   1.000
_cell.length_c   1.000
_cell.angle_alpha   90.00
_cell.angle_beta   90.00
_cell.angle_gamma   90.00
#
_symmetry.space_group_name_H-M   'P 1'
#
loop_
_entity.id
_entity.type
_entity.pdbx_description
1 polymer ?
#
loop_
_entity_poly.entity_id
_entity_poly.type
_entity_poly.pdbx_seq_one_letter_code
_entity_poly.pdbx_strand_id
1 'polypeptide(L)'
;KYRARNAYEITDRARPGVDEPGRATRWLITAIDQALADAGHPRDLAEVPVLVGTTLQEQRSAELWWRHGTALDPADLHFGSALREEYGAARTYTFANACAASLYALAMATDLIELGEADTVVVAGTDAIGESAFGTLDRVQNDVPDALRPFDRSHRGMLMGEGAVAVVLTRAAAPGRPVHARLRSVGVNCDARHSTAPDPEG
;
A
#
# COMPACT_ATOMS: atom_id res chain seq x y z
N LYS A 1 6.95 -21.11 -16.36
CA LYS A 1 6.52 -20.12 -17.38
C LYS A 1 5.13 -19.65 -16.96
N TYR A 2 4.92 -18.34 -16.80
CA TYR A 2 3.63 -17.77 -16.40
C TYR A 2 2.59 -17.94 -17.50
N ARG A 3 1.31 -18.15 -17.13
CA ARG A 3 0.17 -18.19 -18.06
C ARG A 3 -0.31 -16.76 -18.35
N ALA A 4 -0.33 -15.91 -17.33
CA ALA A 4 -0.63 -14.48 -17.39
C ALA A 4 0.37 -13.70 -18.23
N ARG A 5 -0.15 -12.74 -18.99
CA ARG A 5 0.63 -11.87 -19.91
C ARG A 5 0.45 -10.38 -19.63
N ASN A 6 -0.52 -10.03 -18.80
CA ASN A 6 -0.93 -8.66 -18.54
C ASN A 6 -0.81 -8.36 -17.05
N ALA A 7 -0.28 -7.19 -16.73
CA ALA A 7 -0.26 -6.57 -15.41
C ALA A 7 -0.27 -5.04 -15.61
N TYR A 8 -0.67 -4.30 -14.58
CA TYR A 8 -0.65 -2.84 -14.58
C TYR A 8 0.58 -2.35 -13.82
N GLU A 9 1.68 -2.23 -14.55
CA GLU A 9 2.94 -1.72 -14.02
C GLU A 9 3.06 -0.21 -14.24
N ILE A 10 3.66 0.47 -13.26
CA ILE A 10 4.02 1.88 -13.38
C ILE A 10 5.27 1.96 -14.27
N THR A 11 5.24 2.82 -15.30
CA THR A 11 6.36 2.96 -16.23
C THR A 11 7.37 4.00 -15.74
N ASP A 12 8.06 3.73 -14.62
CA ASP A 12 9.02 4.64 -13.97
C ASP A 12 10.43 4.06 -13.80
N ARG A 13 10.71 2.94 -14.46
CA ARG A 13 12.03 2.29 -14.41
C ARG A 13 13.09 3.17 -15.06
N ALA A 14 14.24 3.30 -14.39
CA ALA A 14 15.38 4.03 -14.93
C ALA A 14 15.91 3.41 -16.24
N ARG A 15 15.83 2.07 -16.36
CA ARG A 15 16.18 1.33 -17.57
C ARG A 15 15.06 0.34 -17.92
N PRO A 16 14.65 0.24 -19.20
CA PRO A 16 13.61 -0.71 -19.61
C PRO A 16 13.91 -2.15 -19.16
N GLY A 17 12.97 -2.77 -18.47
CA GLY A 17 13.06 -4.16 -18.01
C GLY A 17 14.03 -4.41 -16.84
N VAL A 18 14.55 -3.36 -16.20
CA VAL A 18 15.44 -3.49 -15.03
C VAL A 18 14.76 -2.84 -13.83
N ASP A 19 14.54 -3.62 -12.78
CA ASP A 19 14.10 -3.13 -11.48
C ASP A 19 15.29 -2.79 -10.59
N GLU A 20 15.08 -1.83 -9.69
CA GLU A 20 16.02 -1.42 -8.65
C GLU A 20 15.35 -1.57 -7.29
N PRO A 21 16.11 -1.87 -6.22
CA PRO A 21 15.57 -1.92 -4.86
C PRO A 21 14.87 -0.62 -4.43
N GLY A 22 13.98 -0.72 -3.45
CA GLY A 22 13.30 0.42 -2.82
C GLY A 22 12.17 1.04 -3.64
N ARG A 23 11.69 0.35 -4.70
CA ARG A 23 10.70 0.94 -5.62
C ARG A 23 9.37 1.26 -4.94
N ALA A 24 8.86 0.37 -4.08
CA ALA A 24 7.62 0.62 -3.35
C ALA A 24 7.77 1.78 -2.35
N THR A 25 8.93 1.87 -1.70
CA THR A 25 9.32 2.93 -0.76
C THR A 25 9.41 4.28 -1.45
N ARG A 26 10.01 4.36 -2.64
CA ARG A 26 10.04 5.60 -3.43
C ARG A 26 8.64 6.10 -3.77
N TRP A 27 7.73 5.22 -4.16
CA TRP A 27 6.34 5.61 -4.40
C TRP A 27 5.60 6.01 -3.14
N LEU A 28 5.85 5.32 -2.03
CA LEU A 28 5.28 5.67 -0.74
C LEU A 28 5.67 7.09 -0.32
N ILE A 29 6.96 7.42 -0.39
CA ILE A 29 7.49 8.76 -0.11
C ILE A 29 6.84 9.79 -1.04
N THR A 30 6.79 9.49 -2.35
CA THR A 30 6.17 10.39 -3.34
C THR A 30 4.70 10.66 -3.03
N ALA A 31 3.93 9.61 -2.68
CA ALA A 31 2.52 9.73 -2.35
C ALA A 31 2.30 10.52 -1.06
N ILE A 32 3.12 10.28 -0.03
CA ILE A 32 3.08 11.03 1.23
C ILE A 32 3.41 12.50 0.99
N ASP A 33 4.44 12.82 0.21
CA ASP A 33 4.79 14.20 -0.13
C ASP A 33 3.65 14.94 -0.82
N GLN A 34 2.99 14.29 -1.78
CA GLN A 34 1.83 14.85 -2.46
C GLN A 34 0.67 15.09 -1.49
N ALA A 35 0.38 14.13 -0.60
CA ALA A 35 -0.70 14.26 0.37
C ALA A 35 -0.42 15.35 1.42
N LEU A 36 0.82 15.47 1.90
CA LEU A 36 1.22 16.53 2.84
C LEU A 36 1.14 17.91 2.19
N ALA A 37 1.64 18.04 0.95
CA ALA A 37 1.58 19.29 0.21
C ALA A 37 0.13 19.74 -0.04
N ASP A 38 -0.75 18.81 -0.44
CA ASP A 38 -2.17 19.06 -0.66
C ASP A 38 -2.90 19.45 0.64
N ALA A 39 -2.60 18.77 1.75
CA ALA A 39 -3.12 19.12 3.07
C ALA A 39 -2.51 20.43 3.63
N GLY A 40 -1.41 20.91 3.06
CA GLY A 40 -0.65 22.04 3.59
C GLY A 40 0.08 21.74 4.91
N HIS A 41 0.39 20.46 5.16
CA HIS A 41 1.11 20.01 6.32
C HIS A 41 2.63 20.06 6.06
N PRO A 42 3.47 20.48 7.03
CA PRO A 42 4.92 20.36 6.91
C PRO A 42 5.39 18.92 6.65
N ARG A 43 6.57 18.76 6.05
CA ARG A 43 7.17 17.42 5.87
C ARG A 43 7.63 16.77 7.18
N ASP A 44 7.80 17.54 8.24
CA ASP A 44 8.14 16.99 9.56
C ASP A 44 6.95 16.21 10.14
N LEU A 45 7.16 14.91 10.37
CA LEU A 45 6.17 13.98 10.91
C LEU A 45 6.61 13.40 12.26
N ALA A 46 7.53 14.03 12.99
CA ALA A 46 8.01 13.53 14.28
C ALA A 46 6.88 13.18 15.26
N GLU A 47 5.84 14.02 15.31
CA GLU A 47 4.67 13.86 16.19
C GLU A 47 3.42 13.32 15.45
N VAL A 48 3.55 13.00 14.16
CA VAL A 48 2.42 12.55 13.32
C VAL A 48 2.52 11.05 13.08
N PRO A 49 1.57 10.23 13.55
CA PRO A 49 1.56 8.81 13.22
C PRO A 49 1.45 8.58 11.71
N VAL A 50 2.27 7.68 11.18
CA VAL A 50 2.25 7.25 9.78
C VAL A 50 1.90 5.76 9.71
N LEU A 51 0.74 5.45 9.14
CA LEU A 51 0.20 4.10 9.04
C LEU A 51 0.22 3.67 7.58
N VAL A 52 0.90 2.56 7.29
CA VAL A 52 1.12 2.08 5.92
C VAL A 52 0.50 0.71 5.72
N GLY A 53 -0.45 0.60 4.80
CA GLY A 53 -0.98 -0.67 4.31
C GLY A 53 -0.15 -1.22 3.15
N THR A 54 0.10 -2.52 3.15
CA THR A 54 0.84 -3.20 2.09
C THR A 54 0.52 -4.68 2.11
N THR A 55 0.75 -5.36 0.99
CA THR A 55 0.67 -6.82 0.94
C THR A 55 2.02 -7.41 1.33
N LEU A 56 3.12 -6.92 0.75
CA LEU A 56 4.42 -7.60 0.80
C LEU A 56 5.61 -6.66 1.04
N GLN A 57 5.36 -5.39 1.40
CA GLN A 57 6.41 -4.39 1.61
C GLN A 57 7.41 -4.33 0.42
N GLU A 58 8.71 -4.36 0.69
CA GLU A 58 9.80 -4.34 -0.26
C GLU A 58 10.20 -5.75 -0.75
N GLN A 59 9.24 -6.67 -0.90
CA GLN A 59 9.51 -8.03 -1.38
C GLN A 59 10.26 -8.03 -2.72
N ARG A 60 9.98 -7.07 -3.61
CA ARG A 60 10.71 -6.98 -4.88
C ARG A 60 12.22 -6.76 -4.66
N SER A 61 12.60 -5.95 -3.68
CA SER A 61 14.00 -5.74 -3.29
C SER A 61 14.65 -7.02 -2.77
N ALA A 62 13.92 -7.80 -1.96
CA ALA A 62 14.37 -9.12 -1.51
C ALA A 62 14.56 -10.12 -2.67
N GLU A 63 13.66 -10.12 -3.66
CA GLU A 63 13.80 -10.95 -4.85
C GLU A 63 15.03 -10.58 -5.68
N LEU A 64 15.32 -9.29 -5.86
CA LEU A 64 16.51 -8.82 -6.58
C LEU A 64 17.80 -9.25 -5.88
N TRP A 65 17.86 -9.11 -4.56
CA TRP A 65 18.98 -9.64 -3.76
C TRP A 65 19.14 -11.14 -3.97
N TRP A 66 18.06 -11.91 -3.83
CA TRP A 66 18.10 -13.37 -3.94
C TRP A 66 18.55 -13.85 -5.33
N ARG A 67 18.06 -13.23 -6.41
CA ARG A 67 18.32 -13.69 -7.79
C ARG A 67 19.60 -13.13 -8.38
N HIS A 68 19.98 -11.92 -8.01
CA HIS A 68 21.01 -11.14 -8.70
C HIS A 68 22.14 -10.68 -7.77
N GLY A 69 22.06 -10.95 -6.47
CA GLY A 69 23.05 -10.51 -5.50
C GLY A 69 23.09 -8.99 -5.33
N THR A 70 22.01 -8.28 -5.71
CA THR A 70 21.88 -6.84 -5.51
C THR A 70 22.00 -6.53 -4.02
N ALA A 71 22.80 -5.51 -3.66
CA ALA A 71 22.97 -5.11 -2.27
C ALA A 71 21.61 -4.75 -1.65
N LEU A 72 21.39 -5.24 -0.42
CA LEU A 72 20.17 -5.06 0.35
C LEU A 72 20.55 -4.99 1.83
N ASP A 73 20.16 -3.91 2.50
CA ASP A 73 20.13 -3.89 3.96
C ASP A 73 18.75 -4.44 4.40
N PRO A 74 18.68 -5.45 5.29
CA PRO A 74 17.40 -5.92 5.84
C PRO A 74 16.54 -4.80 6.45
N ALA A 75 17.14 -3.73 6.95
CA ALA A 75 16.41 -2.57 7.48
C ALA A 75 15.59 -1.84 6.39
N ASP A 76 16.02 -1.91 5.13
CA ASP A 76 15.34 -1.29 3.99
C ASP A 76 14.11 -2.08 3.53
N LEU A 77 13.92 -3.31 4.05
CA LEU A 77 12.69 -4.05 3.80
C LEU A 77 11.49 -3.44 4.54
N HIS A 78 11.76 -2.66 5.57
CA HIS A 78 10.75 -2.00 6.40
C HIS A 78 10.63 -0.52 6.04
N PHE A 79 9.40 -0.08 5.76
CA PHE A 79 9.13 1.32 5.45
C PHE A 79 9.47 2.26 6.61
N GLY A 80 9.39 1.80 7.86
CA GLY A 80 9.67 2.62 9.03
C GLY A 80 11.07 3.26 9.04
N SER A 81 12.09 2.56 8.53
CA SER A 81 13.46 3.08 8.44
C SER A 81 13.52 4.30 7.52
N ALA A 82 13.00 4.15 6.30
CA ALA A 82 12.95 5.20 5.29
C ALA A 82 12.06 6.37 5.73
N LEU A 83 10.89 6.10 6.32
CA LEU A 83 9.98 7.13 6.81
C LEU A 83 10.59 7.95 7.95
N ARG A 84 11.35 7.31 8.83
CA ARG A 84 12.07 8.01 9.91
C ARG A 84 13.20 8.88 9.36
N GLU A 85 13.96 8.39 8.39
CA GLU A 85 15.02 9.15 7.75
C GLU A 85 14.48 10.36 6.99
N GLU A 86 13.42 10.16 6.20
CA GLU A 86 12.88 11.19 5.32
C GLU A 86 12.04 12.25 6.05
N TYR A 87 11.27 11.83 7.07
CA TYR A 87 10.27 12.69 7.71
C TYR A 87 10.46 12.88 9.20
N GLY A 88 11.45 12.22 9.81
CA GLY A 88 11.56 12.15 11.28
C GLY A 88 10.44 11.33 11.93
N ALA A 89 9.64 10.57 11.16
CA ALA A 89 8.44 9.88 11.63
C ALA A 89 8.77 8.86 12.73
N ALA A 90 8.48 9.22 13.99
CA ALA A 90 8.80 8.40 15.14
C ALA A 90 7.78 7.26 15.37
N ARG A 91 6.52 7.48 14.97
CA ARG A 91 5.41 6.53 15.14
C ARG A 91 4.97 5.99 13.78
N THR A 92 5.59 4.89 13.36
CA THR A 92 5.24 4.20 12.11
C THR A 92 4.61 2.84 12.39
N TYR A 93 3.53 2.51 11.67
CA TYR A 93 2.87 1.21 11.76
C TYR A 93 2.67 0.64 10.37
N THR A 94 2.95 -0.65 10.21
CA THR A 94 2.75 -1.36 8.94
C THR A 94 1.68 -2.43 9.10
N PHE A 95 0.71 -2.41 8.21
CA PHE A 95 -0.38 -3.37 8.13
C PHE A 95 -0.14 -4.27 6.94
N ALA A 96 0.01 -5.57 7.19
CA ALA A 96 0.30 -6.58 6.17
C ALA A 96 -0.72 -7.72 6.22
N ASN A 97 -1.99 -7.40 5.94
CA ASN A 97 -3.10 -8.36 5.93
C ASN A 97 -3.81 -8.41 4.56
N ALA A 98 -3.01 -8.50 3.50
CA ALA A 98 -3.43 -8.61 2.11
C ALA A 98 -4.19 -7.37 1.58
N CYS A 99 -5.14 -7.58 0.67
CA CYS A 99 -5.75 -6.51 -0.15
C CYS A 99 -6.52 -5.44 0.64
N ALA A 100 -6.83 -5.68 1.92
CA ALA A 100 -7.57 -4.74 2.77
C ALA A 100 -6.65 -3.89 3.68
N ALA A 101 -5.33 -4.05 3.59
CA ALA A 101 -4.39 -3.47 4.56
C ALA A 101 -4.50 -1.96 4.77
N SER A 102 -4.65 -1.18 3.69
CA SER A 102 -4.80 0.26 3.82
C SER A 102 -6.12 0.68 4.48
N LEU A 103 -7.16 -0.15 4.43
CA LEU A 103 -8.42 0.11 5.15
C LEU A 103 -8.29 -0.19 6.65
N TYR A 104 -7.47 -1.19 7.04
CA TYR A 104 -7.13 -1.41 8.44
C TYR A 104 -6.27 -0.26 9.00
N ALA A 105 -5.33 0.25 8.21
CA ALA A 105 -4.57 1.45 8.54
C ALA A 105 -5.51 2.65 8.74
N LEU A 106 -6.52 2.82 7.88
CA LEU A 106 -7.53 3.86 8.03
C LEU A 106 -8.42 3.68 9.27
N ALA A 107 -8.77 2.43 9.63
CA ALA A 107 -9.49 2.12 10.85
C ALA A 107 -8.70 2.55 12.10
N MET A 108 -7.44 2.13 12.21
CA MET A 108 -6.59 2.53 13.33
C MET A 108 -6.35 4.05 13.37
N ALA A 109 -6.20 4.70 12.22
CA ALA A 109 -6.10 6.17 12.18
C ALA A 109 -7.36 6.85 12.73
N THR A 110 -8.54 6.29 12.44
CA THR A 110 -9.81 6.78 12.97
C THR A 110 -9.83 6.62 14.49
N ASP A 111 -9.46 5.44 15.01
CA ASP A 111 -9.39 5.18 16.45
C ASP A 111 -8.43 6.15 17.16
N LEU A 112 -7.23 6.38 16.59
CA LEU A 112 -6.25 7.32 17.16
C LEU A 112 -6.82 8.75 17.26
N ILE A 113 -7.60 9.19 16.26
CA ILE A 113 -8.20 10.53 16.26
C ILE A 113 -9.37 10.63 17.24
N GLU A 114 -10.25 9.62 17.25
CA GLU A 114 -11.44 9.59 18.10
C GLU A 114 -11.10 9.42 19.58
N LEU A 115 -10.05 8.67 19.90
CA LEU A 115 -9.54 8.50 21.26
C LEU A 115 -8.70 9.71 21.74
N GLY A 116 -8.42 10.68 20.86
CA GLY A 116 -7.62 11.87 21.20
C GLY A 116 -6.11 11.63 21.24
N GLU A 117 -5.63 10.50 20.71
CA GLU A 117 -4.21 10.10 20.67
C GLU A 117 -3.42 10.79 19.55
N ALA A 118 -4.12 11.34 18.55
CA ALA A 118 -3.55 12.16 17.49
C ALA A 118 -4.59 13.12 16.88
N ASP A 119 -4.16 14.30 16.44
CA ASP A 119 -5.01 15.28 15.75
C ASP A 119 -4.94 15.14 14.23
N THR A 120 -3.82 14.61 13.76
CA THR A 120 -3.47 14.37 12.36
C THR A 120 -2.80 13.01 12.27
N VAL A 121 -3.18 12.23 11.26
CA VAL A 121 -2.59 10.93 10.96
C VAL A 121 -2.36 10.83 9.45
N VAL A 122 -1.19 10.36 9.04
CA VAL A 122 -0.94 10.00 7.64
C VAL A 122 -1.30 8.54 7.45
N VAL A 123 -2.21 8.26 6.52
CA VAL A 123 -2.56 6.90 6.11
C VAL A 123 -2.11 6.70 4.69
N ALA A 124 -1.28 5.71 4.45
CA ALA A 124 -0.74 5.43 3.14
C ALA A 124 -0.85 3.94 2.81
N GLY A 125 -0.62 3.60 1.54
CA GLY A 125 -0.39 2.23 1.14
C GLY A 125 0.40 2.13 -0.14
N THR A 126 1.16 1.05 -0.28
CA THR A 126 2.02 0.81 -1.45
C THR A 126 2.24 -0.67 -1.67
N ASP A 127 2.29 -1.09 -2.93
CA ASP A 127 2.76 -2.40 -3.34
C ASP A 127 3.40 -2.31 -4.74
N ALA A 128 4.55 -2.96 -4.91
CA ALA A 128 5.19 -3.19 -6.20
C ALA A 128 4.99 -4.65 -6.63
N ILE A 129 4.86 -4.88 -7.95
CA ILE A 129 4.69 -6.24 -8.46
C ILE A 129 6.01 -7.01 -8.31
N GLY A 130 5.99 -8.03 -7.46
CA GLY A 130 7.05 -9.04 -7.34
C GLY A 130 6.81 -10.25 -8.25
N GLU A 131 7.87 -10.92 -8.66
CA GLU A 131 7.78 -12.14 -9.47
C GLU A 131 7.09 -13.27 -8.72
N SER A 132 7.37 -13.41 -7.43
CA SER A 132 6.77 -14.46 -6.60
C SER A 132 5.27 -14.21 -6.38
N ALA A 133 4.87 -12.95 -6.17
CA ALA A 133 3.47 -12.55 -6.04
C ALA A 133 2.71 -12.79 -7.35
N PHE A 134 3.27 -12.33 -8.47
CA PHE A 134 2.71 -12.54 -9.81
C PHE A 134 2.57 -14.03 -10.13
N GLY A 135 3.61 -14.83 -9.83
CA GLY A 135 3.60 -16.27 -10.03
C GLY A 135 2.61 -17.02 -9.14
N THR A 136 2.39 -16.55 -7.92
CA THR A 136 1.39 -17.13 -7.01
C THR A 136 -0.01 -16.89 -7.54
N LEU A 137 -0.33 -15.65 -7.92
CA LEU A 137 -1.61 -15.30 -8.50
C LEU A 137 -1.89 -16.11 -9.78
N ASP A 138 -0.91 -16.18 -10.69
CA ASP A 138 -1.01 -16.95 -11.95
C ASP A 138 -1.34 -18.44 -11.75
N ARG A 139 -0.93 -19.01 -10.60
CA ARG A 139 -1.18 -20.42 -10.26
C ARG A 139 -2.52 -20.68 -9.61
N VAL A 140 -3.04 -19.75 -8.81
CA VAL A 140 -4.31 -19.95 -8.08
C VAL A 140 -5.53 -19.56 -8.91
N GLN A 141 -5.33 -18.84 -10.02
CA GLN A 141 -6.43 -18.48 -10.92
C GLN A 141 -6.87 -19.66 -11.80
N ASN A 142 -8.19 -19.90 -11.83
CA ASN A 142 -8.80 -20.86 -12.76
C ASN A 142 -8.55 -20.44 -14.21
N ASP A 143 -8.97 -19.21 -14.55
CA ASP A 143 -8.77 -18.59 -15.85
C ASP A 143 -7.80 -17.41 -15.77
N VAL A 144 -7.10 -17.15 -16.86
CA VAL A 144 -6.21 -15.99 -16.97
C VAL A 144 -6.97 -14.86 -17.66
N PRO A 145 -7.26 -13.74 -16.97
CA PRO A 145 -7.91 -12.60 -17.60
C PRO A 145 -6.98 -11.91 -18.60
N ASP A 146 -7.58 -11.43 -19.69
CA ASP A 146 -6.94 -10.63 -20.74
C ASP A 146 -7.23 -9.14 -20.57
N ALA A 147 -8.26 -8.79 -19.79
CA ALA A 147 -8.67 -7.42 -19.48
C ALA A 147 -9.36 -7.37 -18.12
N LEU A 148 -9.43 -6.17 -17.51
CA LEU A 148 -10.27 -5.91 -16.35
C LEU A 148 -11.75 -5.94 -16.77
N ARG A 149 -12.53 -6.85 -16.17
CA ARG A 149 -13.98 -6.95 -16.39
C ARG A 149 -14.75 -7.07 -15.06
N PRO A 150 -14.71 -6.06 -14.17
CA PRO A 150 -15.46 -6.11 -12.91
C PRO A 150 -16.95 -6.29 -13.18
N PHE A 151 -17.59 -7.23 -12.48
CA PHE A 151 -19.03 -7.54 -12.54
C PHE A 151 -19.58 -8.00 -13.91
N ASP A 152 -18.75 -8.10 -14.95
CA ASP A 152 -19.17 -8.59 -16.27
C ASP A 152 -19.40 -10.11 -16.24
N ARG A 153 -20.39 -10.60 -16.96
CA ARG A 153 -20.69 -12.05 -17.06
C ARG A 153 -19.53 -12.89 -17.56
N SER A 154 -18.59 -12.29 -18.29
CA SER A 154 -17.39 -12.90 -18.85
C SER A 154 -16.11 -12.60 -18.04
N HIS A 155 -16.24 -12.17 -16.78
CA HIS A 155 -15.10 -11.98 -15.89
C HIS A 155 -14.32 -13.29 -15.72
N ARG A 156 -12.98 -13.22 -15.74
CA ARG A 156 -12.08 -14.39 -15.71
C ARG A 156 -11.10 -14.39 -14.53
N GLY A 157 -11.19 -13.41 -13.63
CA GLY A 157 -10.34 -13.32 -12.44
C GLY A 157 -9.74 -11.92 -12.26
N MET A 158 -8.57 -11.87 -11.62
CA MET A 158 -7.85 -10.65 -11.26
C MET A 158 -6.68 -10.40 -12.22
N LEU A 159 -6.40 -9.13 -12.52
CA LEU A 159 -5.12 -8.67 -13.05
C LEU A 159 -4.39 -7.90 -11.94
N MET A 160 -3.10 -8.17 -11.76
CA MET A 160 -2.30 -7.48 -10.75
C MET A 160 -1.95 -6.07 -11.21
N GLY A 161 -1.93 -5.14 -10.26
CA GLY A 161 -1.43 -3.77 -10.43
C GLY A 161 -0.50 -3.40 -9.29
N GLU A 162 0.33 -2.39 -9.52
CA GLU A 162 1.18 -1.75 -8.52
C GLU A 162 0.83 -0.28 -8.36
N GLY A 163 1.23 0.28 -7.21
CA GLY A 163 1.16 1.70 -6.97
C GLY A 163 1.22 2.07 -5.51
N ALA A 164 1.10 3.37 -5.25
CA ALA A 164 1.03 3.93 -3.91
C ALA A 164 -0.06 5.00 -3.81
N VAL A 165 -0.53 5.22 -2.58
CA VAL A 165 -1.51 6.26 -2.24
C VAL A 165 -1.24 6.74 -0.82
N ALA A 166 -1.56 8.00 -0.54
CA ALA A 166 -1.57 8.53 0.82
C ALA A 166 -2.70 9.54 0.99
N VAL A 167 -3.21 9.63 2.21
CA VAL A 167 -4.17 10.63 2.66
C VAL A 167 -3.74 11.17 4.02
N VAL A 168 -4.00 12.46 4.25
CA VAL A 168 -3.83 13.09 5.56
C VAL A 168 -5.22 13.17 6.21
N LEU A 169 -5.42 12.43 7.29
CA LEU A 169 -6.65 12.45 8.06
C LEU A 169 -6.48 13.39 9.26
N THR A 170 -7.38 14.35 9.41
CA THR A 170 -7.35 15.32 10.52
C THR A 170 -8.67 15.31 11.28
N ARG A 171 -8.63 15.59 12.58
CA ARG A 171 -9.85 15.71 13.41
C ARG A 171 -10.77 16.83 12.94
N ALA A 172 -10.17 17.93 12.49
CA ALA A 172 -10.88 19.12 12.04
C ALA A 172 -10.23 19.67 10.76
N ALA A 173 -11.05 20.33 9.95
CA ALA A 173 -10.59 21.01 8.76
C ALA A 173 -9.68 22.18 9.15
N ALA A 174 -8.48 22.24 8.55
CA ALA A 174 -7.63 23.41 8.70
C ALA A 174 -8.25 24.61 7.96
N PRO A 175 -8.28 25.81 8.57
CA PRO A 175 -8.81 27.01 7.91
C PRO A 175 -8.13 27.26 6.56
N GLY A 176 -8.93 27.51 5.52
CA GLY A 176 -8.42 27.84 4.18
C GLY A 176 -7.83 26.67 3.41
N ARG A 177 -7.95 25.43 3.90
CA ARG A 177 -7.52 24.22 3.18
C ARG A 177 -8.72 23.44 2.61
N PRO A 178 -8.59 22.87 1.41
CA PRO A 178 -9.64 22.04 0.83
C PRO A 178 -9.84 20.78 1.65
N VAL A 179 -11.11 20.44 1.91
CA VAL A 179 -11.50 19.14 2.49
C VAL A 179 -12.06 18.29 1.36
N HIS A 180 -11.34 17.25 0.97
CA HIS A 180 -11.74 16.37 -0.14
C HIS A 180 -12.90 15.46 0.24
N ALA A 181 -12.91 14.97 1.48
CA ALA A 181 -13.93 14.06 1.97
C ALA A 181 -14.05 14.14 3.50
N ARG A 182 -15.18 13.64 4.03
CA ARG A 182 -15.36 13.40 5.46
C ARG A 182 -15.48 11.90 5.69
N LEU A 183 -14.57 11.34 6.48
CA LEU A 183 -14.66 9.94 6.90
C LEU A 183 -15.78 9.80 7.93
N ARG A 184 -16.80 9.00 7.61
CA ARG A 184 -17.98 8.83 8.47
C ARG A 184 -17.84 7.66 9.44
N SER A 185 -17.22 6.59 8.98
CA SER A 185 -16.99 5.36 9.73
C SER A 185 -16.06 4.45 8.91
N VAL A 186 -15.34 3.56 9.60
CA VAL A 186 -14.64 2.43 8.98
C VAL A 186 -15.14 1.16 9.64
N GLY A 187 -15.47 0.15 8.84
CA GLY A 187 -15.91 -1.16 9.33
C GLY A 187 -14.86 -2.22 9.04
N VAL A 188 -14.61 -3.09 10.01
CA VAL A 188 -13.68 -4.21 9.90
C VAL A 188 -14.40 -5.48 10.36
N ASN A 189 -14.38 -6.53 9.55
CA ASN A 189 -14.98 -7.84 9.84
C ASN A 189 -14.04 -8.98 9.39
N CYS A 190 -14.42 -10.22 9.74
CA CYS A 190 -13.73 -11.44 9.35
C CYS A 190 -14.74 -12.57 9.21
N ASP A 191 -14.76 -13.24 8.06
CA ASP A 191 -15.67 -14.35 7.75
C ASP A 191 -15.53 -15.52 8.72
N ALA A 192 -14.38 -15.67 9.38
CA ALA A 192 -14.06 -16.72 10.36
C ALA A 192 -14.33 -18.17 9.88
N ARG A 193 -14.46 -18.38 8.56
CA ARG A 193 -14.90 -19.64 7.95
C ARG A 193 -13.77 -20.39 7.25
N HIS A 194 -12.93 -19.68 6.51
CA HIS A 194 -11.83 -20.27 5.74
C HIS A 194 -10.69 -19.26 5.58
N SER A 195 -9.45 -19.73 5.41
CA SER A 195 -8.26 -18.86 5.42
C SER A 195 -8.11 -17.95 4.20
N THR A 196 -8.71 -18.31 3.05
CA THR A 196 -8.56 -17.57 1.77
C THR A 196 -9.83 -17.49 0.92
N ALA A 197 -10.60 -18.58 0.84
CA ALA A 197 -11.93 -18.55 0.23
C ALA A 197 -12.91 -17.65 1.00
N PRO A 198 -13.69 -16.80 0.31
CA PRO A 198 -14.71 -15.96 0.95
C PRO A 198 -15.88 -16.80 1.48
N ASP A 199 -16.66 -16.23 2.40
CA ASP A 199 -17.98 -16.75 2.72
C ASP A 199 -18.95 -16.68 1.51
N PRO A 200 -19.57 -17.79 1.08
CA PRO A 200 -20.59 -17.81 0.03
C PRO A 200 -21.81 -16.94 0.32
N GLU A 201 -22.14 -16.72 1.59
CA GLU A 201 -23.29 -15.91 2.01
C GLU A 201 -22.96 -14.43 2.17
N GLY A 202 -21.67 -14.08 2.23
CA GLY A 202 -21.17 -12.71 2.41
C GLY A 202 -21.02 -12.30 3.87
#